data_AF-A0A8J4PI24-F1
#
_entry.id   AF-A0A8J4PI24-F1
#
_cell.length_a   1.000
_cell.length_b   1.000
_cell.length_c   1.000
_cell.angle_alpha   90.00
_cell.angle_beta   90.00
_cell.angle_gamma   90.00
#
_symmetry.space_group_name_H-M   'P 1'
#
loop_
_entity.id
_entity.type
_entity.pdbx_description
1 polymer ?
#
loop_
_entity_poly.entity_id
_entity_poly.type
_entity_poly.pdbx_seq_one_letter_code
_entity_poly.pdbx_strand_id
1 'polypeptide(L)'
;KQNQWLEKPKVIEEPIPGGITAYTDAGKRSKKAVCVWYEAGRWHRQSLVGQEGDTLQTLELTAVIWALEHWLNFPLNVVSDSLYVVGLVPRIQDALIREASNPRLGKLFI
;
A
#
# COMPACT_ATOMS: atom_id res chain seq x y z
N LYS A 1 23.03 25.01 14.30
CA LYS A 1 22.12 24.96 13.12
C LYS A 1 21.16 23.81 13.34
N GLN A 2 19.88 24.11 13.16
CA GLN A 2 18.67 23.34 13.50
C GLN A 2 18.67 21.91 12.94
N ASN A 3 18.14 20.97 13.73
CA ASN A 3 18.03 19.54 13.44
C ASN A 3 17.35 19.28 12.09
N GLN A 4 18.11 18.75 11.13
CA GLN A 4 17.64 18.40 9.78
C GLN A 4 17.23 16.92 9.71
N TRP A 5 16.46 16.44 10.70
CA TRP A 5 15.98 15.05 10.81
C TRP A 5 14.45 14.97 10.80
N LEU A 6 13.79 15.81 10.01
CA LEU A 6 12.41 15.50 9.62
C LEU A 6 12.52 14.53 8.45
N GLU A 7 12.61 13.24 8.76
CA GLU A 7 12.25 12.20 7.78
C GLU A 7 10.90 12.60 7.19
N LYS A 8 10.84 12.79 5.87
CA LYS A 8 9.57 13.04 5.20
C LYS A 8 8.62 11.90 5.56
N PRO A 9 7.41 12.19 6.04
CA PRO A 9 6.47 11.13 6.38
C PRO A 9 6.22 10.28 5.13
N LYS A 10 6.32 8.94 5.29
CA LYS A 10 6.16 7.99 4.18
C LYS A 10 4.72 7.92 3.65
N VAL A 11 3.77 8.44 4.42
CA VAL A 11 2.34 8.54 4.08
C VAL A 11 1.87 9.95 4.47
N ILE A 12 1.01 10.53 3.63
CA ILE A 12 0.35 11.80 3.88
C ILE A 12 -1.16 11.62 3.66
N GLU A 13 -1.99 12.43 4.32
CA GLU A 13 -3.45 12.35 4.18
C GLU A 13 -3.95 12.89 2.84
N GLU A 14 -3.23 13.85 2.26
CA GLU A 14 -3.59 14.49 1.00
C GLU A 14 -3.03 13.74 -0.22
N PRO A 15 -3.73 13.72 -1.36
CA PRO A 15 -3.19 13.15 -2.59
C PRO A 15 -1.86 13.80 -2.99
N ILE A 16 -0.87 12.97 -3.34
CA ILE A 16 0.46 13.44 -3.75
C ILE A 16 0.38 13.98 -5.19
N PRO A 17 0.65 15.29 -5.42
CA PRO A 17 0.63 15.86 -6.76
C PRO A 17 1.72 15.25 -7.64
N GLY A 18 1.35 14.88 -8.88
CA GLY A 18 2.28 14.27 -9.83
C GLY A 18 2.68 12.82 -9.51
N GLY A 19 2.12 12.21 -8.46
CA GLY A 19 2.28 10.79 -8.17
C GLY A 19 1.39 9.90 -9.05
N ILE A 20 1.78 8.63 -9.20
CA ILE A 20 0.93 7.64 -9.87
C ILE A 20 -0.33 7.45 -9.04
N THR A 21 -1.48 7.33 -9.70
CA THR A 21 -2.74 6.97 -9.03
C THR A 21 -3.14 5.57 -9.45
N ALA A 22 -3.04 4.63 -8.51
CA ALA A 22 -3.43 3.24 -8.66
C ALA A 22 -4.83 3.03 -8.08
N TYR A 23 -5.72 2.48 -8.90
CA TYR A 23 -7.07 2.08 -8.51
C TYR A 23 -7.08 0.56 -8.32
N THR A 24 -7.49 0.11 -7.14
CA THR A 24 -7.47 -1.31 -6.75
C THR A 24 -8.88 -1.82 -6.49
N ASP A 25 -9.14 -3.05 -6.92
CA ASP A 25 -10.40 -3.77 -6.72
C ASP A 25 -10.12 -5.29 -6.70
N ALA A 26 -10.98 -6.07 -6.04
CA ALA A 26 -10.94 -7.51 -6.09
C ALA A 26 -12.32 -8.17 -6.20
N GLY A 27 -12.34 -9.32 -6.88
CA GLY A 27 -13.54 -10.13 -7.03
C GLY A 27 -13.39 -11.49 -6.37
N LYS A 28 -14.23 -11.78 -5.36
CA LYS A 28 -14.25 -13.10 -4.70
C LYS A 28 -14.63 -14.23 -5.66
N ARG A 29 -15.66 -14.02 -6.50
CA ARG A 29 -16.13 -15.02 -7.47
C ARG A 29 -15.11 -15.28 -8.58
N SER A 30 -14.46 -14.22 -9.05
CA SER A 30 -13.42 -14.32 -10.07
C SER A 30 -12.08 -14.78 -9.50
N LYS A 31 -11.90 -14.76 -8.17
CA LYS A 31 -10.64 -14.98 -7.45
C LYS A 31 -9.52 -14.13 -8.05
N LYS A 32 -9.79 -12.85 -8.27
CA LYS A 32 -8.82 -11.93 -8.89
C LYS A 32 -8.72 -10.65 -8.09
N ALA A 33 -7.50 -10.16 -7.98
CA ALA A 33 -7.18 -8.83 -7.52
C ALA A 33 -6.66 -8.03 -8.71
N VAL A 34 -7.03 -6.77 -8.83
CA VAL A 34 -6.72 -5.94 -10.00
C VAL A 34 -6.22 -4.59 -9.54
N CYS A 35 -5.19 -4.10 -10.23
CA CYS A 35 -4.70 -2.74 -10.09
C CYS A 35 -4.69 -2.07 -11.47
N VAL A 36 -5.25 -0.87 -11.58
CA VAL A 36 -5.35 -0.09 -12.81
C VAL A 36 -4.75 1.29 -12.57
N TRP A 37 -3.99 1.80 -13.53
CA TRP A 37 -3.41 3.15 -13.44
C TRP A 37 -3.35 3.80 -14.82
N TYR A 38 -3.31 5.14 -14.84
CA TYR A 38 -3.14 5.91 -16.06
C TYR A 38 -1.75 6.53 -16.10
N GLU A 39 -1.02 6.30 -17.19
CA GLU A 39 0.33 6.82 -17.37
C GLU A 39 0.61 7.04 -18.86
N ALA A 40 1.27 8.17 -19.17
CA ALA A 40 1.72 8.50 -20.54
C ALA A 40 0.61 8.37 -21.62
N GLY A 41 -0.60 8.85 -21.31
CA GLY A 41 -1.69 8.88 -22.28
C GLY A 41 -2.51 7.59 -22.39
N ARG A 42 -2.25 6.56 -21.58
CA ARG A 42 -2.92 5.27 -21.67
C ARG A 42 -3.23 4.66 -20.31
N TRP A 43 -4.28 3.83 -20.30
CA TRP A 43 -4.62 2.98 -19.17
C TRP A 43 -3.80 1.69 -19.19
N HIS A 44 -3.30 1.32 -18.02
CA HIS A 44 -2.60 0.08 -17.76
C HIS A 44 -3.35 -0.73 -16.71
N ARG A 45 -3.14 -2.05 -16.72
CA ARG A 45 -3.81 -2.96 -15.80
C ARG A 45 -2.90 -4.11 -15.44
N GLN A 46 -2.80 -4.38 -14.15
CA GLN A 46 -2.29 -5.62 -13.60
C GLN A 46 -3.46 -6.45 -13.06
N SER A 47 -3.42 -7.76 -13.29
CA SER A 47 -4.35 -8.71 -12.69
C SER A 47 -3.58 -9.84 -12.01
N LEU A 48 -3.94 -10.12 -10.76
CA LEU A 48 -3.35 -11.14 -9.92
C LEU A 48 -4.40 -12.22 -9.69
N VAL A 49 -3.97 -13.48 -9.73
CA VAL A 49 -4.85 -14.63 -9.50
C VAL A 49 -4.74 -15.03 -8.04
N GLY A 50 -5.88 -15.09 -7.36
CA GLY A 50 -6.01 -15.54 -5.99
C GLY A 50 -5.76 -17.04 -5.85
N GLN A 51 -5.35 -17.44 -4.65
CA GLN A 51 -5.09 -18.82 -4.29
C GLN A 51 -6.29 -19.46 -3.60
N GLU A 52 -6.20 -20.77 -3.32
CA GLU A 52 -7.19 -21.44 -2.50
C GLU A 52 -7.12 -20.94 -1.05
N GLY A 53 -8.28 -20.67 -0.45
CA GLY A 53 -8.38 -20.06 0.88
C GLY A 53 -8.38 -18.53 0.89
N ASP A 54 -8.10 -17.88 -0.23
CA ASP A 54 -8.18 -16.41 -0.29
C ASP A 54 -9.60 -15.90 -0.06
N THR A 55 -9.69 -14.91 0.82
CA THR A 55 -10.91 -14.17 1.09
C THR A 55 -10.98 -12.94 0.20
N LEU A 56 -12.14 -12.28 0.14
CA LEU A 56 -12.22 -10.99 -0.55
C LEU A 56 -11.23 -9.99 0.05
N GLN A 57 -11.15 -9.93 1.37
CA GLN A 57 -10.26 -9.00 2.10
C GLN A 57 -8.77 -9.23 1.78
N THR A 58 -8.34 -10.49 1.67
CA THR A 58 -6.94 -10.81 1.32
C THR A 58 -6.64 -10.48 -0.14
N LEU A 59 -7.60 -10.65 -1.06
CA LEU A 59 -7.44 -10.26 -2.45
C LEU A 59 -7.38 -8.74 -2.62
N GLU A 60 -8.25 -7.98 -1.96
CA GLU A 60 -8.20 -6.51 -1.95
C GLU A 60 -6.83 -6.02 -1.46
N LEU A 61 -6.35 -6.59 -0.35
CA LEU A 61 -5.04 -6.23 0.19
C LEU A 61 -3.90 -6.61 -0.78
N THR A 62 -4.03 -7.72 -1.50
CA THR A 62 -3.04 -8.16 -2.49
C THR A 62 -2.90 -7.17 -3.64
N ALA A 63 -4.00 -6.56 -4.12
CA ALA A 63 -3.93 -5.51 -5.13
C ALA A 63 -3.15 -4.28 -4.63
N VAL A 64 -3.39 -3.87 -3.38
CA VAL A 64 -2.70 -2.73 -2.77
C VAL A 64 -1.22 -3.03 -2.52
N ILE A 65 -0.89 -4.21 -2.00
CA ILE A 65 0.52 -4.63 -1.82
C ILE A 65 1.26 -4.60 -3.14
N TRP A 66 0.66 -5.15 -4.20
CA TRP A 66 1.29 -5.14 -5.52
C TRP A 66 1.55 -3.70 -6.01
N ALA A 67 0.61 -2.78 -5.82
CA ALA A 67 0.82 -1.37 -6.18
C ALA A 67 1.98 -0.75 -5.38
N LEU A 68 2.02 -0.98 -4.06
CA LEU A 68 3.08 -0.48 -3.19
C LEU A 68 4.46 -1.05 -3.59
N GLU A 69 4.55 -2.34 -3.93
CA GLU A 69 5.79 -2.97 -4.39
C GLU A 69 6.23 -2.42 -5.75
N HIS A 70 5.29 -2.24 -6.68
CA HIS A 70 5.60 -1.79 -8.03
C HIS A 70 6.13 -0.34 -8.06
N TRP A 71 5.62 0.53 -7.18
CA TRP A 71 6.04 1.93 -7.06
C TRP A 71 6.75 2.25 -5.74
N LEU A 72 7.46 1.29 -5.14
CA LEU A 72 8.07 1.43 -3.81
C LEU A 72 8.94 2.69 -3.64
N ASN A 73 9.59 3.13 -4.73
CA ASN A 73 10.51 4.29 -4.73
C ASN A 73 9.91 5.55 -5.38
N PHE A 74 8.61 5.54 -5.71
CA PHE A 74 7.92 6.63 -6.41
C PHE A 74 6.70 7.12 -5.62
N PRO A 75 6.30 8.39 -5.76
CA PRO A 75 5.07 8.86 -5.16
C PRO A 75 3.85 8.11 -5.71
N LEU A 76 3.07 7.50 -4.83
CA LEU A 76 1.92 6.67 -5.16
C LEU A 76 0.70 7.11 -4.35
N ASN A 77 -0.41 7.29 -5.05
CA ASN A 77 -1.75 7.42 -4.48
C ASN A 77 -2.49 6.11 -4.76
N VAL A 78 -2.99 5.45 -3.71
CA VAL A 78 -3.81 4.24 -3.85
C VAL A 78 -5.26 4.58 -3.55
N VAL A 79 -6.14 4.27 -4.50
CA VAL A 79 -7.59 4.41 -4.38
C VAL A 79 -8.19 3.02 -4.29
N SER A 80 -8.85 2.73 -3.17
CA SER A 80 -9.55 1.47 -2.91
C SER A 80 -10.94 1.78 -2.35
N ASP A 81 -11.92 0.98 -2.75
CA ASP A 81 -13.28 0.99 -2.17
C ASP A 81 -13.40 0.05 -0.95
N SER A 82 -12.36 -0.73 -0.65
CA SER A 82 -12.29 -1.61 0.50
C SER A 82 -11.93 -0.84 1.77
N LEU A 83 -12.96 -0.50 2.57
CA LEU A 83 -12.78 0.13 3.88
C LEU A 83 -11.85 -0.68 4.80
N TYR A 84 -11.86 -2.01 4.66
CA TYR A 84 -10.94 -2.90 5.38
C TYR A 84 -9.48 -2.58 5.06
N VAL A 85 -9.12 -2.50 3.77
CA VAL A 85 -7.75 -2.25 3.33
C VAL A 85 -7.33 -0.82 3.64
N VAL A 86 -8.19 0.17 3.36
CA VAL A 86 -7.94 1.58 3.65
C VAL A 86 -7.70 1.80 5.16
N GLY A 87 -8.40 1.08 6.03
CA GLY A 87 -8.18 1.15 7.47
C GLY A 87 -6.96 0.39 7.97
N LEU A 88 -6.57 -0.69 7.27
CA LEU A 88 -5.47 -1.58 7.68
C LEU A 88 -4.09 -1.05 7.27
N VAL A 89 -3.95 -0.60 6.01
CA VAL A 89 -2.65 -0.29 5.40
C VAL A 89 -1.88 0.81 6.16
N PRO A 90 -2.50 1.95 6.53
CA PRO A 90 -1.81 2.98 7.33
C PRO A 90 -1.37 2.45 8.70
N ARG A 91 -2.17 1.59 9.34
CA ARG A 91 -1.86 1.03 10.66
C ARG A 91 -0.70 0.04 10.63
N ILE A 92 -0.58 -0.74 9.55
CA ILE A 92 0.57 -1.64 9.36
C ILE A 92 1.85 -0.84 9.18
N GLN A 93 1.80 0.26 8.43
CA GLN A 93 2.94 1.17 8.30
C GLN A 93 3.35 1.74 9.66
N ASP A 94 2.41 2.21 10.47
CA ASP A 94 2.69 2.67 11.83
C ASP A 94 3.25 1.57 12.75
N ALA A 95 2.75 0.33 12.59
CA ALA A 95 3.22 -0.82 13.36
C ALA A 95 4.68 -1.19 13.04
N LEU A 96 5.11 -1.03 11.78
CA LEU A 96 6.51 -1.18 11.35
C LEU A 96 7.40 -0.02 11.80
N ILE A 97 6.84 1.16 12.10
CA ILE A 97 7.56 2.40 12.39
C ILE A 97 7.68 2.70 13.90
N ARG A 98 7.06 1.92 14.78
CA ARG A 98 7.52 1.91 16.18
C ARG A 98 8.77 1.05 16.28
N GLU A 99 9.88 1.53 15.70
CA GLU A 99 11.19 1.22 16.27
C GLU A 99 11.05 1.48 17.76
N ALA A 100 11.15 0.40 18.54
CA ALA A 100 11.08 0.54 19.97
C ALA A 100 12.15 1.57 20.35
N SER A 101 11.73 2.67 20.98
CA SER A 101 12.65 3.71 21.49
C SER A 101 13.77 3.12 22.35
N ASN A 102 13.57 1.90 22.82
CA ASN A 102 14.59 1.01 23.34
C ASN A 102 15.10 0.03 22.24
N PRO A 103 16.35 0.20 21.76
CA PRO A 103 16.99 -0.69 20.79
C PRO A 103 17.05 -2.16 21.23
N ARG A 104 16.98 -2.42 22.54
CA ARG A 104 16.95 -3.76 23.12
C ARG A 104 15.61 -4.45 22.92
N LEU A 105 14.51 -3.69 22.90
CA LEU A 105 13.16 -4.21 22.64
C LEU A 105 13.01 -4.61 21.18
N GLY A 106 13.53 -3.82 20.23
CA GLY A 106 13.52 -4.18 18.80
C GLY A 106 14.25 -5.50 18.50
N LYS A 107 15.37 -5.76 19.21
CA LYS A 107 16.14 -7.01 19.10
C LYS A 107 15.45 -8.26 19.67
N LEU A 108 14.34 -8.12 20.38
CA LEU A 108 13.57 -9.27 20.91
C LEU A 108 12.51 -9.78 19.93
N PHE A 109 12.23 -9.03 18.86
CA PHE A 109 11.22 -9.35 17.84
C PHE A 109 11.83 -9.86 16.52
N ILE A 110 13.15 -10.07 16.48
CA ILE A 110 13.93 -10.67 15.37
C ILE A 110 14.58 -11.94 15.92
#